data_AF-A0A9D2DTZ6-F1
#
_entry.id   AF-A0A9D2DTZ6-F1
#
_cell.length_a   1.000
_cell.length_b   1.000
_cell.length_c   1.000
_cell.angle_alpha   90.00
_cell.angle_beta   90.00
_cell.angle_gamma   90.00
#
_symmetry.space_group_name_H-M   'P 1'
#
loop_
_entity.id
_entity.type
_entity.pdbx_description
1 polymer ?
#
loop_
_entity_poly.entity_id
_entity_poly.type
_entity_poly.pdbx_seq_one_letter_code
_entity_poly.pdbx_strand_id
1 'polypeptide(L)'
;MKNSDLAPVYREIADEIGFENTVKIYNQFKGQQVSFPQRLYAAEYVIRYIKENKGNMSVKELAKKFGYTERRIRQFMNGEVRCEDRKE
;
A
#
# COMPACT_ATOMS: atom_id res chain seq x y z
N MET A 1 -10.61 -10.59 -26.84
CA MET A 1 -11.11 -11.08 -25.54
C MET A 1 -11.69 -9.89 -24.81
N LYS A 2 -12.89 -9.99 -24.24
CA LYS A 2 -13.50 -8.87 -23.51
C LYS A 2 -13.25 -9.07 -22.01
N ASN A 3 -13.07 -7.98 -21.26
CA ASN A 3 -12.95 -8.05 -19.80
C ASN A 3 -14.21 -8.67 -19.14
N SER A 4 -15.37 -8.63 -19.84
CA SER A 4 -16.62 -9.31 -19.45
C SER A 4 -16.47 -10.82 -19.25
N ASP A 5 -15.47 -11.43 -19.88
CA ASP A 5 -15.29 -12.89 -19.85
C ASP A 5 -14.43 -13.33 -18.64
N LEU A 6 -13.85 -12.36 -17.91
CA LEU A 6 -13.07 -12.59 -16.70
C LEU A 6 -13.98 -12.77 -15.48
N ALA A 7 -13.47 -13.53 -14.50
CA ALA A 7 -14.08 -13.59 -13.18
C ALA A 7 -14.16 -12.17 -12.57
N PRO A 8 -15.16 -11.87 -11.72
CA PRO A 8 -15.46 -10.50 -11.28
C PRO A 8 -14.25 -9.74 -10.75
N VAL A 9 -13.47 -10.35 -9.84
CA VAL A 9 -12.26 -9.72 -9.27
C VAL A 9 -11.21 -9.39 -10.34
N TYR A 10 -10.97 -10.31 -11.29
CA TYR A 10 -10.01 -10.07 -12.37
C TYR A 10 -10.55 -9.08 -13.41
N ARG A 11 -11.88 -8.95 -13.55
CA ARG A 11 -12.48 -7.91 -14.37
C ARG A 11 -12.22 -6.54 -13.79
N GLU A 12 -12.48 -6.36 -12.49
CA GLU A 12 -12.19 -5.10 -11.79
C GLU A 12 -10.70 -4.73 -11.89
N ILE A 13 -9.81 -5.70 -11.70
CA ILE A 13 -8.36 -5.47 -11.86
C ILE A 13 -8.03 -5.12 -13.34
N ALA A 14 -8.59 -5.84 -14.32
CA ALA A 14 -8.32 -5.58 -15.73
C ALA A 14 -8.88 -4.23 -16.23
N ASP A 15 -9.97 -3.76 -15.64
CA ASP A 15 -10.54 -2.45 -15.94
C ASP A 15 -9.67 -1.32 -15.39
N GLU A 16 -9.01 -1.53 -14.24
CA GLU A 16 -8.13 -0.53 -13.62
C GLU A 16 -6.71 -0.51 -14.20
N ILE A 17 -6.06 -1.67 -14.37
CA ILE A 17 -4.63 -1.77 -14.75
C ILE A 17 -4.37 -2.43 -16.11
N GLY A 18 -5.43 -2.85 -16.82
CA GLY A 18 -5.37 -3.51 -18.12
C GLY A 18 -5.21 -5.03 -18.05
N PHE A 19 -5.62 -5.69 -19.14
CA PHE A 19 -5.63 -7.16 -19.24
C PHE A 19 -4.24 -7.78 -19.08
N GLU A 20 -3.21 -7.24 -19.73
CA GLU A 20 -1.85 -7.82 -19.68
C GLU A 20 -1.27 -7.84 -18.26
N ASN A 21 -1.46 -6.78 -17.49
CA ASN A 21 -0.99 -6.72 -16.11
C ASN A 21 -1.80 -7.64 -15.19
N THR A 22 -3.09 -7.79 -15.45
CA THR A 22 -3.96 -8.74 -14.76
C THR A 22 -3.50 -10.18 -14.95
N VAL A 23 -3.08 -10.54 -16.17
CA VAL A 23 -2.53 -11.88 -16.46
C VAL A 23 -1.24 -12.15 -15.69
N LYS A 24 -0.38 -11.13 -15.50
CA LYS A 24 0.83 -11.28 -14.66
C LYS A 24 0.48 -11.58 -13.21
N ILE A 25 -0.48 -10.84 -12.63
CA ILE A 25 -0.98 -11.07 -11.27
C ILE A 25 -1.57 -12.48 -11.15
N TYR A 26 -2.44 -12.88 -12.08
CA TYR A 26 -3.03 -14.22 -12.10
C TYR A 26 -1.94 -15.31 -12.12
N ASN A 27 -0.96 -15.21 -13.01
CA ASN A 27 0.09 -16.21 -13.10
C ASN A 27 0.95 -16.30 -11.83
N GLN A 28 1.14 -15.18 -11.13
CA GLN A 28 1.95 -15.14 -9.91
C GLN A 28 1.20 -15.66 -8.67
N PHE A 29 -0.11 -15.39 -8.55
CA PHE A 29 -0.87 -15.65 -7.31
C PHE A 29 -1.96 -16.73 -7.43
N LYS A 30 -2.21 -17.30 -8.62
CA LYS A 30 -3.24 -18.34 -8.79
C LYS A 30 -3.04 -19.51 -7.83
N GLY A 31 -4.15 -19.99 -7.26
CA GLY A 31 -4.16 -21.09 -6.28
C GLY A 31 -3.86 -20.67 -4.83
N GLN A 32 -3.58 -19.39 -4.58
CA GLN A 32 -3.36 -18.85 -3.23
C GLN A 32 -4.54 -17.96 -2.82
N GLN A 33 -4.81 -17.88 -1.51
CA GLN A 33 -5.65 -16.84 -0.94
C GLN A 33 -4.77 -15.67 -0.52
N VAL A 34 -4.98 -14.50 -1.14
CA VAL A 34 -4.23 -13.27 -0.83
C VAL A 34 -5.17 -12.28 -0.17
N SER A 35 -4.82 -11.82 1.02
CA SER A 35 -5.47 -10.68 1.66
C SER A 35 -4.63 -9.44 1.43
N PHE A 36 -5.22 -8.41 0.81
CA PHE A 36 -4.53 -7.14 0.61
C PHE A 36 -4.58 -6.33 1.91
N PRO A 37 -3.43 -5.99 2.52
CA PRO A 37 -3.41 -5.12 3.68
C PRO A 37 -3.93 -3.74 3.30
N GLN A 38 -4.54 -3.04 4.26
CA GLN A 38 -5.03 -1.68 4.05
C GLN A 38 -3.89 -0.70 3.70
N ARG A 39 -2.65 -1.02 4.08
CA ARG A 39 -1.48 -0.18 3.84
C ARG A 39 -0.65 -0.71 2.69
N LEU A 40 -0.37 0.16 1.73
CA LEU A 40 0.46 -0.16 0.57
C LEU A 40 1.97 -0.18 0.89
N TYR A 41 2.44 0.72 1.74
CA TYR A 41 3.86 0.88 2.06
C TYR A 41 4.21 0.33 3.44
N ALA A 42 5.34 -0.38 3.52
CA ALA A 42 5.90 -0.85 4.78
C ALA A 42 6.28 0.32 5.69
N ALA A 43 6.21 0.13 7.01
CA ALA A 43 6.50 1.18 7.98
C ALA A 43 7.94 1.72 7.83
N GLU A 44 8.90 0.86 7.51
CA GLU A 44 10.31 1.18 7.29
C GLU A 44 10.47 2.16 6.13
N TYR A 45 9.75 1.89 5.02
CA TYR A 45 9.76 2.77 3.86
C TYR A 45 9.22 4.15 4.24
N VAL A 46 8.12 4.20 4.98
CA VAL A 46 7.50 5.47 5.40
C VAL A 46 8.41 6.25 6.34
N ILE A 47 9.04 5.59 7.32
CA ILE A 47 10.00 6.22 8.23
C ILE A 47 11.18 6.82 7.46
N ARG A 48 11.76 6.06 6.53
CA ARG A 48 12.86 6.55 5.67
C ARG A 48 12.41 7.74 4.83
N TYR A 49 11.25 7.65 4.18
CA TYR A 49 10.69 8.73 3.37
C TYR A 49 10.49 10.01 4.18
N ILE A 50 9.94 9.91 5.39
CA ILE A 50 9.74 11.05 6.29
C ILE A 50 11.08 11.69 6.67
N LYS A 51 12.13 10.88 6.94
CA LYS A 51 13.47 11.37 7.28
C LYS A 51 14.13 12.09 6.10
N GLU A 52 14.02 11.55 4.89
CA GLU A 52 14.59 12.12 3.66
C GLU A 52 13.86 13.40 3.20
N ASN A 53 12.56 13.51 3.47
CA ASN A 53 11.72 14.64 3.06
C ASN A 53 11.37 15.60 4.21
N LYS A 54 12.20 15.63 5.27
CA LYS A 54 11.97 16.53 6.41
C LYS A 54 11.88 17.98 5.95
N GLY A 55 10.80 18.65 6.30
CA GLY A 55 10.55 20.07 5.98
C GLY A 55 9.82 20.31 4.66
N ASN A 56 9.71 19.31 3.78
CA ASN A 56 9.02 19.46 2.49
C ASN A 56 7.51 19.21 2.58
N MET A 57 7.05 18.51 3.61
CA MET A 57 5.64 18.18 3.81
C MET A 57 5.23 18.34 5.27
N SER A 58 3.98 18.76 5.48
CA SER A 58 3.38 18.82 6.80
C SER A 58 3.01 17.43 7.33
N VAL A 59 2.90 17.30 8.66
CA VAL A 59 2.47 16.06 9.33
C VAL A 59 1.11 15.58 8.82
N LYS A 60 0.20 16.52 8.53
CA LYS A 60 -1.14 16.23 8.00
C LYS A 60 -1.11 15.64 6.59
N GLU A 61 -0.26 16.17 5.72
CA GLU A 61 -0.10 15.64 4.36
C GLU A 61 0.53 14.26 4.37
N LEU A 62 1.54 14.03 5.21
CA LEU A 62 2.16 12.72 5.40
C LEU A 62 1.16 11.69 5.93
N ALA A 63 0.34 12.08 6.92
CA ALA A 63 -0.73 11.25 7.46
C ALA A 63 -1.72 10.83 6.36
N LYS A 64 -2.19 11.78 5.54
CA LYS A 64 -3.09 11.50 4.42
C LYS A 64 -2.45 10.63 3.34
N LYS A 65 -1.19 10.91 2.98
CA LYS A 65 -0.46 10.19 1.93
C LYS A 65 -0.23 8.71 2.27
N PHE A 66 0.09 8.42 3.53
CA PHE A 66 0.46 7.07 3.97
C PHE A 66 -0.66 6.35 4.74
N GLY A 67 -1.82 6.98 4.92
CA GLY A 67 -2.94 6.40 5.66
C GLY A 67 -2.67 6.21 7.16
N TYR A 68 -1.83 7.07 7.75
CA TYR A 68 -1.52 7.06 9.19
C TYR A 68 -2.24 8.19 9.92
N THR A 69 -2.40 8.04 11.23
CA THR A 69 -2.78 9.17 12.09
C THR A 69 -1.59 10.13 12.24
N GLU A 70 -1.87 11.43 12.43
CA GLU A 70 -0.82 12.43 12.67
C GLU A 70 0.05 12.06 13.88
N ARG A 71 -0.55 11.47 14.93
CA ARG A 71 0.19 10.95 16.08
C ARG A 71 1.25 9.93 15.65
N ARG A 72 0.91 8.97 14.78
CA ARG A 72 1.85 7.94 14.34
C ARG A 72 2.98 8.52 13.47
N ILE A 73 2.66 9.50 12.62
CA ILE A 73 3.68 10.25 11.87
C ILE A 73 4.65 10.98 12.80
N ARG A 74 4.16 11.64 13.87
CA ARG A 74 5.03 12.29 14.87
C ARG A 74 5.93 11.29 15.58
N GLN A 75 5.42 10.11 15.93
CA GLN A 75 6.25 9.04 16.51
C GLN A 75 7.35 8.58 15.54
N PHE A 76 7.04 8.45 14.25
CA PHE A 76 8.05 8.14 13.22
C PHE A 76 9.10 9.24 13.08
N MET A 77 8.70 10.52 13.19
CA MET A 77 9.63 11.66 13.15
C MET A 77 10.56 11.71 14.37
N ASN A 78 10.03 11.39 15.55
CA ASN A 78 10.76 11.36 16.81
C ASN A 78 11.66 10.12 16.98
N GLY A 79 11.53 9.13 16.09
CA GLY A 79 12.28 7.87 16.19
C GLY A 79 11.82 6.96 17.34
N GLU A 80 10.62 7.19 17.87
CA GLU A 80 10.04 6.44 19.01
C GLU A 80 9.49 5.06 18.62
N VAL A 81 9.46 4.74 17.33
CA VAL A 81 8.85 3.50 16.82
C VAL A 81 9.91 2.48 16.46
N ARG A 82 9.92 1.35 17.17
CA ARG A 82 10.47 0.09 16.68
C ARG A 82 9.45 -0.55 15.74
N CYS A 83 9.92 -1.13 14.65
CA CYS A 83 9.11 -1.83 13.66
C CYS A 83 8.49 -3.09 14.27
N GLU A 84 7.41 -2.91 15.02
CA GLU A 84 6.49 -3.98 15.35
C GLU A 84 5.23 -3.73 14.54
N ASP A 85 5.16 -4.44 13.41
CA ASP A 85 3.92 -4.70 12.72
C ASP A 85 2.99 -5.40 13.70
N ARG A 86 2.13 -4.64 14.37
CA ARG A 86 0.99 -5.22 15.06
C ARG A 86 0.14 -5.90 13.99
N LYS A 87 0.23 -7.23 13.98
CA LYS A 87 -0.70 -8.15 13.32
C LYS A 87 -2.10 -7.78 13.76
N GLU A 88 -2.93 -7.37 12.82
CA GLU A 88 -4.39 -7.50 12.88
C GLU A 88 -4.82 -8.29 11.66
#